data_AF-B1VIM8-F1
#
_entry.id   AF-B1VIM8-F1
#
_cell.length_a   1.000
_cell.length_b   1.000
_cell.length_c   1.000
_cell.angle_alpha   90.00
_cell.angle_beta   90.00
_cell.angle_gamma   90.00
#
_symmetry.space_group_name_H-M   'P 1'
#
loop_
_entity.id
_entity.type
_entity.pdbx_description
1 polymer ?
#
loop_
_entity_poly.entity_id
_entity_poly.type
_entity_poly.pdbx_seq_one_letter_code
_entity_poly.pdbx_strand_id
1 'polypeptide(L)'
;MMTMLRWDPPVEEIIRFHQLVVGDGLSVRAAGLDLGWSLATAYRVAHRDGLPLRNKTLSSQVVDEIVALFSQSVAPMDIVRRLGVNPSSVYRVGISIGVRPRPAPEGRRAVATARRVEYLELRACGLDRRSAAAACGMGLRGALDVDKGVIKTRGRRVPFVPDGQAVYRYKRLMLKCPGFSSDHF
;
A
#
# COMPACT_ATOMS: atom_id res chain seq x y z
N MET A 1 -28.34 8.47 -13.84
CA MET A 1 -27.56 7.60 -12.93
C MET A 1 -28.07 6.18 -13.14
N MET A 2 -27.45 5.40 -14.04
CA MET A 2 -27.91 4.04 -14.35
C MET A 2 -27.47 3.11 -13.22
N THR A 3 -28.41 2.71 -12.37
CA THR A 3 -28.29 1.52 -11.53
C THR A 3 -28.10 0.34 -12.49
N MET A 4 -26.85 -0.10 -12.69
CA MET A 4 -26.60 -1.39 -13.31
C MET A 4 -27.33 -2.42 -12.47
N LEU A 5 -28.36 -3.06 -13.04
CA LEU A 5 -29.06 -4.15 -12.39
C LEU A 5 -28.01 -5.17 -11.95
N ARG A 6 -27.95 -5.40 -10.63
CA ARG A 6 -27.02 -6.34 -10.01
C ARG A 6 -27.47 -7.74 -10.39
N TRP A 7 -26.89 -8.28 -11.44
CA TRP A 7 -27.18 -9.65 -11.88
C TRP A 7 -26.68 -10.63 -10.82
N ASP A 8 -27.60 -11.49 -10.35
CA ASP A 8 -27.31 -12.61 -9.47
C ASP A 8 -27.31 -13.91 -10.28
N PRO A 9 -26.26 -14.75 -10.18
CA PRO A 9 -26.25 -16.02 -10.86
C PRO A 9 -27.33 -16.97 -10.33
N PRO A 10 -27.85 -17.88 -11.16
CA PRO A 10 -28.77 -18.92 -10.72
C PRO A 10 -28.12 -19.87 -9.71
N VAL A 11 -28.94 -20.51 -8.89
CA VAL A 11 -28.49 -21.37 -7.77
C VAL A 11 -27.60 -22.51 -8.26
N GLU A 12 -27.91 -23.07 -9.43
CA GLU A 12 -27.16 -24.16 -10.05
C GLU A 12 -25.72 -23.74 -10.40
N GLU A 13 -25.54 -22.52 -10.92
CA GLU A 13 -24.20 -22.00 -11.21
C GLU A 13 -23.44 -21.65 -9.92
N ILE A 14 -24.13 -21.22 -8.86
CA ILE A 14 -23.50 -21.01 -7.54
C ILE A 14 -23.01 -22.34 -6.96
N ILE A 15 -23.79 -23.41 -7.07
CA ILE A 15 -23.37 -24.75 -6.63
C ILE A 15 -22.14 -25.21 -7.43
N ARG A 16 -22.15 -25.03 -8.75
CA ARG A 16 -21.01 -25.36 -9.60
C ARG A 16 -19.77 -24.53 -9.26
N PHE A 17 -19.95 -23.24 -8.98
CA PHE A 17 -18.89 -22.35 -8.53
C PHE A 17 -18.28 -22.82 -7.20
N HIS A 18 -19.10 -23.27 -6.25
CA HIS A 18 -18.62 -23.86 -5.00
C HIS A 18 -17.79 -25.12 -5.23
N GLN A 19 -18.26 -26.01 -6.12
CA GLN A 19 -17.53 -27.23 -6.46
C GLN A 19 -16.16 -26.92 -7.08
N LEU A 20 -16.09 -25.95 -8.01
CA LEU A 20 -14.83 -25.53 -8.63
C LEU A 20 -13.85 -24.97 -7.59
N VAL A 21 -14.34 -24.16 -6.63
CA VAL A 21 -13.48 -23.49 -5.64
C VAL A 21 -13.05 -24.44 -4.51
N VAL A 22 -13.98 -25.21 -3.95
CA VAL A 22 -13.75 -26.05 -2.75
C VAL A 22 -13.38 -27.48 -3.12
N GLY A 23 -14.03 -28.07 -4.10
CA GLY A 23 -13.76 -29.42 -4.57
C GLY A 23 -12.51 -29.48 -5.44
N ASP A 24 -12.47 -28.69 -6.52
CA ASP A 24 -11.40 -28.74 -7.52
C ASP A 24 -10.21 -27.82 -7.18
N GLY A 25 -10.34 -27.01 -6.11
CA GLY A 25 -9.28 -26.15 -5.59
C GLY A 25 -8.91 -24.96 -6.49
N LEU A 26 -9.77 -24.59 -7.43
CA LEU A 26 -9.57 -23.43 -8.28
C LEU A 26 -9.63 -22.13 -7.46
N SER A 27 -8.93 -21.10 -7.94
CA SER A 27 -9.11 -19.77 -7.38
C SER A 27 -10.49 -19.23 -7.74
N VAL A 28 -11.08 -18.41 -6.87
CA VAL A 28 -12.34 -17.66 -7.11
C VAL A 28 -12.35 -16.94 -8.47
N ARG A 29 -11.21 -16.36 -8.87
CA ARG A 29 -11.04 -15.78 -10.21
C ARG A 29 -11.16 -16.81 -11.32
N ALA A 30 -10.45 -17.92 -11.22
CA ALA A 30 -10.45 -18.96 -12.25
C ALA A 30 -11.83 -19.62 -12.38
N ALA A 31 -12.46 -19.99 -11.25
CA ALA A 31 -13.81 -20.54 -11.24
C ALA A 31 -14.85 -19.56 -11.80
N GLY A 32 -14.72 -18.26 -11.47
CA GLY A 32 -15.63 -17.24 -12.01
C GLY A 32 -15.49 -17.07 -13.52
N LEU A 33 -14.26 -17.05 -14.03
CA LEU A 33 -14.02 -16.96 -15.47
C LEU A 33 -14.46 -18.23 -16.22
N ASP A 34 -14.33 -19.40 -15.62
CA ASP A 34 -14.81 -20.68 -16.19
C ASP A 34 -16.33 -20.68 -16.39
N LEU A 35 -17.07 -20.06 -15.47
CA LEU A 35 -18.52 -19.88 -15.56
C LEU A 35 -18.95 -18.64 -16.36
N GLY A 36 -18.01 -17.91 -16.97
CA GLY A 36 -18.30 -16.70 -17.72
C GLY A 36 -18.77 -15.50 -16.86
N TRP A 37 -18.57 -15.57 -15.55
CA TRP A 37 -18.96 -14.49 -14.63
C TRP A 37 -17.99 -13.33 -14.68
N SER A 38 -18.51 -12.12 -14.41
CA SER A 38 -17.65 -10.99 -14.09
C SER A 38 -16.89 -11.26 -12.78
N LEU A 39 -15.66 -10.73 -12.68
CA LEU A 39 -14.88 -10.85 -11.44
C LEU A 39 -15.62 -10.23 -10.25
N ALA A 40 -16.34 -9.13 -10.46
CA ALA A 40 -17.15 -8.50 -9.42
C ALA A 40 -18.22 -9.45 -8.89
N THR A 41 -18.88 -10.21 -9.77
CA THR A 41 -19.86 -11.24 -9.39
C THR A 41 -19.20 -12.39 -8.64
N ALA A 42 -18.11 -12.94 -9.16
CA ALA A 42 -17.41 -14.07 -8.55
C ALA A 42 -16.88 -13.75 -7.14
N TYR A 43 -16.23 -12.62 -6.95
CA TYR A 43 -15.73 -12.20 -5.63
C TYR A 43 -16.87 -11.85 -4.67
N ARG A 44 -17.95 -11.23 -5.17
CA ARG A 44 -19.12 -10.91 -4.35
C ARG A 44 -19.81 -12.17 -3.83
N VAL A 45 -20.04 -13.17 -4.69
CA VAL A 45 -20.60 -14.46 -4.30
C VAL A 45 -19.67 -15.17 -3.32
N ALA A 46 -18.38 -15.25 -3.63
CA ALA A 46 -17.40 -15.86 -2.73
C ALA A 46 -17.34 -15.20 -1.34
N HIS A 47 -17.45 -13.87 -1.27
CA HIS A 47 -17.53 -13.14 0.00
C HIS A 47 -18.84 -13.38 0.74
N ARG A 48 -19.98 -13.37 0.04
CA ARG A 48 -21.30 -13.65 0.61
C ARG A 48 -21.35 -15.04 1.24
N ASP A 49 -20.75 -16.02 0.56
CA ASP A 49 -20.88 -17.44 0.91
C ASP A 49 -19.66 -17.96 1.69
N GLY A 50 -18.74 -17.07 2.09
CA GLY A 50 -17.60 -17.42 2.95
C GLY A 50 -16.59 -18.37 2.31
N LEU A 51 -16.51 -18.40 0.97
CA LEU A 51 -15.60 -19.29 0.25
C LEU A 51 -14.13 -18.96 0.53
N PRO A 52 -13.23 -19.95 0.46
CA PRO A 52 -11.80 -19.72 0.58
C PRO A 52 -11.31 -18.89 -0.61
N LEU A 53 -11.28 -17.57 -0.41
CA LEU A 53 -10.58 -16.63 -1.26
C LEU A 53 -9.11 -17.00 -1.14
N ARG A 54 -8.63 -17.85 -2.04
CA ARG A 54 -7.27 -18.43 -2.01
C ARG A 54 -6.23 -17.31 -2.04
N ASN A 55 -5.93 -16.75 -0.88
CA ASN A 55 -4.63 -16.21 -0.59
C ASN A 55 -3.73 -17.43 -0.69
N LYS A 56 -2.74 -17.41 -1.58
CA LYS A 56 -1.63 -18.36 -1.48
C LYS A 56 -0.93 -18.06 -0.15
N THR A 57 -1.46 -18.60 0.94
CA THR A 57 -0.78 -18.66 2.22
C THR A 57 0.44 -19.51 1.95
N LEU A 58 1.62 -18.97 2.28
CA LEU A 58 2.85 -19.74 2.17
C LEU A 58 2.71 -21.01 3.00
N SER A 59 3.26 -22.13 2.53
CA SER A 59 3.38 -23.31 3.39
C SER A 59 4.24 -22.97 4.59
N SER A 60 4.03 -23.66 5.70
CA SER A 60 4.85 -23.56 6.92
C SER A 60 6.33 -23.71 6.59
N GLN A 61 6.69 -24.71 5.77
CA GLN A 61 8.06 -24.93 5.31
C GLN A 61 8.69 -23.68 4.64
N VAL A 62 7.95 -23.02 3.74
CA VAL A 62 8.46 -21.82 3.06
C VAL A 62 8.56 -20.64 4.03
N VAL A 63 7.68 -20.55 5.02
CA VAL A 63 7.80 -19.55 6.10
C VAL A 63 9.08 -19.79 6.89
N ASP A 64 9.35 -21.03 7.30
CA ASP A 64 10.53 -21.40 8.08
C ASP A 64 11.83 -21.12 7.30
N GLU A 65 11.86 -21.42 6.00
CA GLU A 65 13.00 -21.08 5.12
C GLU A 65 13.21 -19.56 5.02
N ILE A 66 12.15 -18.76 4.91
CA ILE A 66 12.26 -17.29 4.94
C ILE A 66 12.84 -16.81 6.27
N VAL A 67 12.39 -17.37 7.40
CA VAL A 67 12.89 -17.03 8.74
C VAL A 67 14.38 -17.36 8.87
N ALA A 68 14.79 -18.55 8.42
CA ALA A 68 16.19 -18.98 8.43
C ALA A 68 17.09 -18.09 7.55
N LEU A 69 16.59 -17.59 6.42
CA LEU A 69 17.34 -16.65 5.58
C LEU A 69 17.44 -15.26 6.22
N PHE A 70 16.41 -14.82 6.94
CA PHE A 70 16.49 -13.58 7.71
C PHE A 70 17.50 -13.66 8.86
N SER A 71 17.61 -14.79 9.57
CA SER A 71 18.62 -14.95 10.62
C SER A 71 20.05 -14.95 10.06
N GLN A 72 20.22 -15.34 8.80
CA GLN A 72 21.47 -15.23 8.04
C GLN A 72 21.70 -13.84 7.44
N SER A 73 20.88 -12.84 7.77
CA SER A 73 20.98 -11.45 7.26
C SER A 73 20.87 -11.32 5.73
N VAL A 74 20.19 -12.27 5.06
CA VAL A 74 19.97 -12.21 3.61
C VAL A 74 18.96 -11.09 3.28
N ALA A 75 19.25 -10.30 2.24
CA ALA A 75 18.37 -9.21 1.84
C ALA A 75 17.03 -9.75 1.28
N PRO A 76 15.87 -9.08 1.51
CA PRO A 76 14.57 -9.61 1.13
C PRO A 76 14.41 -9.93 -0.36
N MET A 77 15.02 -9.13 -1.23
CA MET A 77 14.94 -9.35 -2.66
C MET A 77 15.75 -10.57 -3.12
N ASP A 78 16.79 -10.95 -2.37
CA ASP A 78 17.53 -12.17 -2.63
C ASP A 78 16.77 -13.40 -2.11
N ILE A 79 16.07 -13.28 -0.96
CA ILE A 79 15.13 -14.29 -0.48
C ILE A 79 14.02 -14.54 -1.52
N VAL A 80 13.44 -13.47 -2.08
CA VAL A 80 12.42 -13.56 -3.15
C VAL A 80 12.96 -14.35 -4.35
N ARG A 81 14.16 -14.02 -4.82
CA ARG A 81 14.78 -14.69 -5.98
C ARG A 81 15.10 -16.15 -5.68
N ARG A 82 15.62 -16.44 -4.49
CA ARG A 82 16.04 -17.78 -4.06
C ARG A 82 14.86 -18.73 -3.90
N LEU A 83 13.74 -18.24 -3.34
CA LEU A 83 12.58 -19.07 -3.02
C LEU A 83 11.44 -18.97 -4.05
N GLY A 84 11.54 -18.07 -5.04
CA GLY A 84 10.50 -17.88 -6.05
C GLY A 84 9.15 -17.38 -5.50
N VAL A 85 9.16 -16.72 -4.35
CA VAL A 85 7.94 -16.27 -3.65
C VAL A 85 7.60 -14.80 -3.94
N ASN A 86 6.36 -14.40 -3.69
CA ASN A 86 5.96 -13.01 -3.83
C ASN A 86 6.72 -12.12 -2.81
N PRO A 87 7.27 -10.96 -3.23
CA PRO A 87 7.90 -9.99 -2.33
C PRO A 87 7.05 -9.64 -1.11
N SER A 88 5.74 -9.42 -1.30
CA SER A 88 4.81 -9.08 -0.23
C SER A 88 4.69 -10.17 0.84
N SER A 89 4.97 -11.42 0.51
CA SER A 89 5.00 -12.51 1.49
C SER A 89 6.28 -12.47 2.33
N VAL A 90 7.44 -12.25 1.71
CA VAL A 90 8.72 -12.10 2.42
C VAL A 90 8.68 -10.90 3.37
N TYR A 91 8.15 -9.76 2.92
CA TYR A 91 7.99 -8.58 3.79
C TYR A 91 7.03 -8.85 4.96
N ARG A 92 5.92 -9.57 4.74
CA ARG A 92 4.99 -9.94 5.81
C ARG A 92 5.65 -10.81 6.87
N VAL A 93 6.39 -11.84 6.46
CA VAL A 93 7.15 -12.71 7.39
C VAL A 93 8.19 -11.88 8.14
N GLY A 94 8.95 -11.03 7.45
CA GLY A 94 9.94 -10.14 8.09
C GLY A 94 9.33 -9.20 9.13
N ILE A 95 8.10 -8.73 8.92
CA ILE A 95 7.36 -7.92 9.90
C ILE A 95 6.89 -8.79 11.07
N SER A 96 6.37 -10.00 10.82
CA SER A 96 5.86 -10.86 11.90
C SER A 96 6.95 -11.35 12.85
N ILE A 97 8.19 -11.50 12.37
CA ILE A 97 9.36 -11.86 13.20
C ILE A 97 10.13 -10.65 13.73
N GLY A 98 9.66 -9.42 13.49
CA GLY A 98 10.28 -8.19 14.03
C GLY A 98 11.57 -7.71 13.34
N VAL A 99 12.08 -8.44 12.33
CA VAL A 99 13.27 -8.04 11.54
C VAL A 99 12.99 -6.81 10.67
N ARG A 100 11.71 -6.53 10.38
CA ARG A 100 11.26 -5.33 9.67
C ARG A 100 10.24 -4.57 10.51
N PRO A 101 10.29 -3.23 10.52
CA PRO A 101 9.28 -2.44 11.19
C PRO A 101 7.93 -2.61 10.50
N ARG A 102 6.88 -2.75 11.31
CA ARG A 102 5.50 -2.73 10.81
C ARG A 102 5.22 -1.36 10.18
N PRO A 103 4.53 -1.29 9.03
CA PRO A 103 4.06 -0.02 8.51
C PRO A 103 3.18 0.69 9.55
N ALA A 104 3.31 2.01 9.64
CA ALA A 104 2.48 2.81 10.54
C ALA A 104 0.98 2.56 10.28
N PRO A 105 0.12 2.51 11.33
CA PRO A 105 -1.30 2.21 11.20
C PRO A 105 -2.03 3.19 10.27
N GLU A 106 -1.61 4.45 10.29
CA GLU A 106 -2.19 5.57 9.55
C GLU A 106 -1.84 5.56 8.06
N GLY A 107 -0.97 4.63 7.64
CA GLY A 107 -0.50 4.52 6.26
C GLY A 107 0.67 5.46 5.95
N ARG A 108 1.49 5.06 4.97
CA ARG A 108 2.74 5.79 4.63
C ARG A 108 2.50 7.24 4.20
N ARG A 109 1.35 7.52 3.57
CA ARG A 109 1.04 8.86 3.07
C ARG A 109 0.69 9.81 4.21
N ALA A 110 -0.10 9.37 5.19
CA ALA A 110 -0.39 10.15 6.40
C ALA A 110 0.89 10.48 7.18
N VAL A 111 1.78 9.51 7.36
CA VAL A 111 3.10 9.73 7.99
C VAL A 111 3.94 10.74 7.19
N ALA A 112 3.92 10.65 5.86
CA ALA A 112 4.63 11.61 5.02
C ALA A 112 4.03 13.03 5.14
N THR A 113 2.70 13.15 5.27
CA THR A 113 2.04 14.44 5.54
C THR A 113 2.43 14.99 6.91
N ALA A 114 2.42 14.17 7.97
CA ALA A 114 2.83 14.58 9.31
C ALA A 114 4.28 15.09 9.34
N ARG A 115 5.21 14.35 8.74
CA ARG A 115 6.63 14.75 8.64
C ARG A 115 6.83 16.04 7.86
N ARG A 116 6.02 16.29 6.83
CA ARG A 116 6.04 17.56 6.09
C ARG A 116 5.52 18.71 6.94
N VAL A 117 4.49 18.48 7.76
CA VAL A 117 3.98 19.49 8.71
C VAL A 117 5.04 19.88 9.72
N GLU A 118 5.75 18.92 10.33
CA GLU A 118 6.87 19.20 11.25
C GLU A 118 7.92 20.10 10.58
N TYR A 119 8.35 19.75 9.37
CA TYR A 119 9.31 20.55 8.62
C TYR A 119 8.79 21.97 8.33
N LEU A 120 7.54 22.10 7.87
CA LEU A 120 6.95 23.40 7.52
C LEU A 120 6.75 24.29 8.75
N GLU A 121 6.53 23.71 9.93
CA GLU A 121 6.46 24.45 11.19
C GLU A 121 7.79 25.05 11.58
N LEU A 122 8.86 24.27 11.48
CA LEU A 122 10.21 24.78 11.69
C LEU A 122 10.53 25.93 10.72
N ARG A 123 10.13 25.79 9.44
CA ARG A 123 10.26 26.87 8.45
C ARG A 123 9.42 28.10 8.80
N ALA A 124 8.19 27.91 9.30
CA ALA A 124 7.32 29.00 9.72
C ALA A 124 7.85 29.71 10.98
N CYS A 125 8.58 29.02 11.85
CA CYS A 125 9.29 29.58 13.00
C CYS A 125 10.63 30.28 12.62
N GLY A 126 10.98 30.34 11.33
CA GLY A 126 12.13 31.09 10.85
C GLY A 126 13.41 30.27 10.67
N LEU A 127 13.39 28.95 10.88
CA LEU A 127 14.56 28.12 10.57
C LEU A 127 14.80 28.11 9.06
N ASP A 128 16.08 28.16 8.68
CA ASP A 128 16.47 27.97 7.29
C ASP A 128 16.19 26.53 6.82
N ARG A 129 16.14 26.33 5.50
CA ARG A 129 15.85 25.04 4.87
C ARG A 129 16.75 23.91 5.38
N ARG A 130 18.06 24.18 5.52
CA ARG A 130 19.05 23.16 5.89
C ARG A 130 18.86 22.74 7.33
N SER A 131 18.71 23.70 8.24
CA SER A 131 18.49 23.45 9.66
C SER A 131 17.18 22.71 9.92
N ALA A 132 16.07 23.15 9.30
CA ALA A 132 14.78 22.48 9.41
C ALA A 132 14.81 21.05 8.81
N ALA A 133 15.46 20.88 7.66
CA ALA A 133 15.59 19.56 7.04
C ALA A 133 16.42 18.60 7.92
N ALA A 134 17.52 19.07 8.50
CA ALA A 134 18.35 18.28 9.41
C ALA A 134 17.56 17.82 10.65
N ALA A 135 16.80 18.73 11.28
CA ALA A 135 15.96 18.42 12.43
C ALA A 135 14.89 17.34 12.12
N CYS A 136 14.33 17.34 10.91
CA CYS A 136 13.36 16.34 10.46
C CYS A 136 14.00 15.10 9.79
N GLY A 137 15.33 14.97 9.78
CA GLY A 137 16.07 13.89 9.10
C GLY A 137 15.86 13.83 7.58
N MET A 138 15.51 14.95 6.95
CA MET A 138 15.16 15.07 5.53
C MET A 138 16.38 15.51 4.72
N GLY A 139 16.57 14.94 3.53
CA GLY A 139 17.59 15.42 2.60
C GLY A 139 17.21 16.79 1.99
N LEU A 140 18.21 17.64 1.72
CA LEU A 140 17.99 19.01 1.21
C LEU A 140 17.14 19.08 -0.06
N ARG A 141 17.34 18.15 -1.00
CA ARG A 141 16.50 18.07 -2.22
C ARG A 141 15.05 17.73 -1.90
N GLY A 142 14.83 16.84 -0.93
CA GLY A 142 13.50 16.51 -0.44
C GLY A 142 12.82 17.71 0.20
N ALA A 143 13.55 18.48 1.02
CA ALA A 143 13.05 19.70 1.62
C ALA A 143 12.66 20.76 0.58
N LEU A 144 13.44 20.90 -0.50
CA LEU A 144 13.07 21.77 -1.62
C LEU A 144 11.78 21.33 -2.32
N ASP A 145 11.58 20.02 -2.51
CA ASP A 145 10.34 19.49 -3.07
C ASP A 145 9.15 19.73 -2.11
N VAL A 146 9.38 19.70 -0.79
CA VAL A 146 8.35 20.07 0.21
C VAL A 146 8.01 21.55 0.14
N ASP A 147 9.00 22.45 0.07
CA ASP A 147 8.76 23.91 -0.09
C ASP A 147 7.88 24.20 -1.32
N LYS A 148 8.05 23.41 -2.38
CA LYS A 148 7.28 23.52 -3.63
C LYS A 148 5.95 22.77 -3.61
N GLY A 149 5.66 22.02 -2.55
CA GLY A 149 4.43 21.23 -2.44
C GLY A 149 4.39 20.01 -3.38
N VAL A 150 5.53 19.47 -3.79
CA VAL A 150 5.63 18.40 -4.80
C VAL A 150 6.29 17.13 -4.26
N ILE A 151 6.22 16.06 -5.05
CA ILE A 151 6.98 14.82 -4.91
C ILE A 151 7.60 14.42 -6.25
N LYS A 152 8.74 13.73 -6.20
CA LYS A 152 9.32 13.07 -7.38
C LYS A 152 8.68 11.70 -7.58
N THR A 153 7.97 11.53 -8.68
CA THR A 153 7.34 10.28 -9.09
C THR A 153 7.75 9.97 -10.53
N ARG A 154 8.35 8.79 -10.77
CA ARG A 154 8.75 8.32 -12.11
C ARG A 154 9.53 9.38 -12.92
N GLY A 155 10.48 10.06 -12.26
CA GLY A 155 11.31 11.09 -12.88
C GLY A 155 10.67 12.48 -13.00
N ARG A 156 9.35 12.62 -12.79
CA ARG A 156 8.63 13.89 -12.85
C ARG A 156 8.32 14.42 -11.45
N ARG A 157 8.18 15.75 -11.33
CA ARG A 157 7.63 16.38 -10.13
C ARG A 157 6.12 16.54 -10.30
N VAL A 158 5.35 16.05 -9.33
CA VAL A 158 3.89 16.16 -9.31
C VAL A 158 3.45 16.72 -7.95
N PRO A 159 2.28 17.39 -7.87
CA PRO A 159 1.75 17.87 -6.61
C PRO A 159 1.65 16.75 -5.57
N PHE A 160 2.02 17.06 -4.34
CA PHE A 160 1.83 16.15 -3.23
C PHE A 160 0.39 16.22 -2.74
N VAL A 161 -0.32 15.10 -2.83
CA VAL A 161 -1.66 14.95 -2.27
C VAL A 161 -1.52 14.52 -0.81
N PRO A 162 -1.87 15.38 0.17
CA PRO A 162 -1.77 15.04 1.58
C PRO A 162 -2.87 14.05 1.99
N ASP A 163 -2.65 13.32 3.07
CA ASP A 163 -3.59 12.34 3.63
C ASP A 163 -3.49 12.32 5.16
N GLY A 164 -4.49 11.73 5.83
CA GLY A 164 -4.55 11.63 7.28
C GLY A 164 -4.92 12.93 8.02
N GLN A 165 -4.81 12.91 9.35
CA GLN A 165 -5.30 13.98 10.23
C GLN A 165 -4.56 15.32 10.02
N ALA A 166 -3.32 15.28 9.53
CA ALA A 166 -2.47 16.44 9.34
C ALA A 166 -2.78 17.27 8.07
N VAL A 167 -3.76 16.86 7.24
CA VAL A 167 -4.06 17.50 5.94
C VAL A 167 -4.36 18.99 6.06
N TYR A 168 -5.26 19.38 6.98
CA TYR A 168 -5.65 20.78 7.14
C TYR A 168 -4.45 21.65 7.54
N ARG A 169 -3.66 21.15 8.49
CA ARG A 169 -2.46 21.84 8.99
C ARG A 169 -1.41 21.98 7.88
N TYR A 170 -1.19 20.93 7.10
CA TYR A 170 -0.31 20.95 5.93
C TYR A 170 -0.73 22.02 4.92
N LYS A 171 -2.00 22.04 4.48
CA LYS A 171 -2.50 23.02 3.51
C LYS A 171 -2.31 24.46 4.00
N ARG A 172 -2.62 24.71 5.28
CA ARG A 172 -2.45 26.03 5.90
C ARG A 172 -0.99 26.48 5.95
N LEU A 173 -0.06 25.57 6.21
CA LEU A 173 1.37 25.88 6.27
C LEU A 173 1.99 26.08 4.89
N MET A 174 1.56 25.30 3.89
CA MET A 174 2.02 25.44 2.51
C MET A 174 1.75 26.85 1.96
N LEU A 175 0.57 27.41 2.23
CA LEU A 175 0.22 28.79 1.85
C LEU A 175 1.13 29.86 2.45
N LYS A 176 1.84 29.53 3.55
CA LYS A 176 2.77 30.44 4.23
C LYS A 176 4.24 30.14 3.88
N CYS A 177 4.50 29.10 3.09
CA CYS A 177 5.85 28.63 2.82
C CYS A 177 6.52 29.48 1.72
N PRO A 178 7.73 30.02 1.96
CA PRO A 178 8.47 30.74 0.93
C PRO A 178 8.81 29.84 -0.27
N GLY A 179 8.41 30.24 -1.47
CA GLY A 179 8.68 29.50 -2.72
C GLY A 179 7.60 28.50 -3.13
N PHE A 180 6.47 28.45 -2.42
CA PHE A 180 5.28 27.74 -2.84
C PHE A 180 4.47 28.57 -3.86
N SER A 181 4.01 27.95 -4.95
CA SER A 181 3.00 28.53 -5.86
C SER A 181 1.69 27.74 -5.74
N SER A 182 0.57 28.45 -5.64
CA SER A 182 -0.77 27.90 -5.56
C SER A 182 -1.31 27.37 -6.89
N ASP A 183 -0.62 27.58 -8.02
CA ASP A 183 -1.10 27.21 -9.36
C ASP A 183 -1.25 25.69 -9.59
N HIS A 184 -0.91 24.89 -8.58
CA HIS A 184 -0.83 23.43 -8.63
C HIS A 184 -1.60 22.73 -7.50
N PHE A 185 -2.42 23.47 -6.72
CA PHE A 185 -3.14 22.98 -5.54
C PHE A 185 -4.66 23.02 -5.69
#